data_AF-A0A522BJ77-F1
#
_entry.id   AF-A0A522BJ77-F1
#
_cell.length_a   1.000
_cell.length_b   1.000
_cell.length_c   1.000
_cell.angle_alpha   90.00
_cell.angle_beta   90.00
_cell.angle_gamma   90.00
#
_symmetry.space_group_name_H-M   'P 1'
#
loop_
_entity.id
_entity.type
_entity.pdbx_description
1 polymer ?
#
loop_
_entity_poly.entity_id
_entity_poly.type
_entity_poly.pdbx_seq_one_letter_code
_entity_poly.pdbx_strand_id
1 'polypeptide(L)'
;MALSLAVGTVAAIDLRRLQTPRGTALAWTGAAVFGDCTAYDRLSIAPAPERRSDAAVCRALRASTEDARAAAATIGIELRSVAQRGREATAVVAIRRGEEETTVEIPLRRTGDGWGVLLTDEVCRAVGCA
;
A
#
# COMPACT_ATOMS: atom_id res chain seq x y z
N MET A 1 10.08 -33.59 -19.64
CA MET A 1 8.95 -32.70 -19.29
C MET A 1 9.36 -31.96 -18.01
N ALA A 2 9.93 -30.77 -18.14
CA ALA A 2 10.46 -30.02 -16.99
C ALA A 2 9.35 -29.14 -16.41
N LEU A 3 8.92 -29.43 -15.18
CA LEU A 3 8.05 -28.54 -14.41
C LEU A 3 8.89 -27.35 -13.93
N SER A 4 8.76 -26.21 -14.59
CA SER A 4 9.24 -24.94 -14.08
C SER A 4 8.28 -24.44 -13.01
N LEU A 5 8.56 -24.76 -11.75
CA LEU A 5 7.91 -24.13 -10.59
C LEU A 5 8.43 -22.69 -10.50
N ALA A 6 7.62 -21.74 -10.95
CA ALA A 6 7.85 -20.32 -10.73
C ALA A 6 7.73 -20.04 -9.22
N VAL A 7 8.87 -20.04 -8.53
CA VAL A 7 8.98 -19.56 -7.16
C VAL A 7 8.84 -18.04 -7.21
N GLY A 8 7.59 -17.56 -7.11
CA GLY A 8 7.30 -16.15 -6.90
C GLY A 8 7.99 -15.72 -5.61
N THR A 9 9.01 -14.88 -5.72
CA THR A 9 9.72 -14.29 -4.61
C THR A 9 8.73 -13.46 -3.79
N VAL A 10 8.23 -14.03 -2.70
CA VAL A 10 7.55 -13.25 -1.66
C VAL A 10 8.62 -12.34 -1.11
N ALA A 11 8.58 -11.06 -1.45
CA ALA A 11 9.44 -10.07 -0.83
C ALA A 11 9.25 -10.21 0.68
N ALA A 12 10.26 -10.70 1.38
CA ALA A 12 10.26 -10.78 2.83
C ALA A 12 10.19 -9.34 3.34
N ILE A 13 8.97 -8.87 3.61
CA ILE A 13 8.76 -7.58 4.22
C ILE A 13 9.39 -7.68 5.60
N ASP A 14 10.54 -7.03 5.78
CA ASP A 14 11.21 -6.93 7.06
C ASP A 14 10.21 -6.33 8.09
N LEU A 15 9.74 -7.19 8.99
CA LEU A 15 8.74 -6.85 10.00
C LEU A 15 9.20 -5.68 10.90
N ARG A 16 10.51 -5.45 11.04
CA ARG A 16 11.05 -4.31 11.80
C ARG A 16 10.79 -2.99 11.09
N ARG A 17 10.75 -2.96 9.75
CA ARG A 17 10.43 -1.74 8.99
C ARG A 17 8.97 -1.31 9.21
N LEU A 18 8.06 -2.27 9.35
CA LEU A 18 6.64 -2.03 9.65
C LEU A 18 6.39 -1.44 11.06
N GLN A 19 7.39 -1.44 11.94
CA GLN A 19 7.29 -0.77 13.25
C GLN A 19 7.46 0.76 13.15
N THR A 20 7.74 1.28 11.96
CA THR A 20 7.91 2.73 11.71
C THR A 20 6.81 3.25 10.79
N PRO A 21 6.45 4.55 10.89
CA PRO A 21 5.53 5.15 9.91
C PRO A 21 6.06 5.02 8.49
N ARG A 22 7.38 5.18 8.32
CA ARG A 22 8.09 5.05 7.03
C ARG A 22 7.85 3.69 6.37
N GLY A 23 8.17 2.60 7.07
CA GLY A 23 8.04 1.28 6.49
C GLY A 23 6.58 0.87 6.31
N THR A 24 5.69 1.32 7.19
CA THR A 24 4.23 1.12 7.03
C THR A 24 3.70 1.82 5.78
N ALA A 25 4.05 3.09 5.56
CA ALA A 25 3.63 3.83 4.37
C ALA A 25 4.09 3.13 3.08
N LEU A 26 5.37 2.77 2.98
CA LEU A 26 5.90 2.09 1.80
C LEU A 26 5.26 0.72 1.56
N ALA A 27 5.09 -0.08 2.61
CA ALA A 27 4.49 -1.40 2.48
C ALA A 27 3.01 -1.31 2.10
N TRP A 28 2.25 -0.38 2.70
CA TRP A 28 0.85 -0.16 2.36
C TRP A 28 0.70 0.39 0.94
N THR A 29 1.54 1.35 0.49
CA THR A 29 1.50 1.84 -0.89
C THR A 29 1.83 0.73 -1.89
N GLY A 30 2.85 -0.08 -1.62
CA GLY A 30 3.17 -1.23 -2.47
C GLY A 30 2.01 -2.21 -2.57
N ALA A 31 1.38 -2.52 -1.44
CA ALA A 31 0.22 -3.39 -1.39
C ALA A 31 -0.97 -2.82 -2.19
N ALA A 32 -1.22 -1.52 -2.09
CA ALA A 32 -2.27 -0.84 -2.82
C ALA A 32 -2.00 -0.80 -4.33
N VAL A 33 -0.76 -0.48 -4.74
CA VAL A 33 -0.36 -0.35 -6.15
C VAL A 33 -0.33 -1.69 -6.87
N PHE A 34 0.05 -2.77 -6.18
CA PHE A 34 0.20 -4.10 -6.77
C PHE A 34 -0.89 -5.10 -6.37
N GLY A 35 -1.92 -4.65 -5.65
CA GLY A 35 -3.08 -5.48 -5.32
C GLY A 35 -2.82 -6.60 -4.32
N ASP A 36 -1.86 -6.43 -3.40
CA ASP A 36 -1.71 -7.32 -2.24
C ASP A 36 -2.79 -6.97 -1.19
N CYS A 37 -3.95 -7.62 -1.32
CA CYS A 37 -5.06 -7.31 -0.44
C CYS A 37 -4.77 -7.64 1.04
N THR A 38 -3.99 -8.69 1.33
CA THR A 38 -3.71 -9.08 2.72
C THR A 38 -2.87 -8.01 3.41
N ALA A 39 -1.83 -7.51 2.75
CA ALA A 39 -1.01 -6.44 3.28
C ALA A 39 -1.77 -5.10 3.31
N TYR A 40 -2.58 -4.82 2.29
CA TYR A 40 -3.40 -3.63 2.21
C TYR A 40 -4.38 -3.56 3.40
N ASP A 41 -5.16 -4.61 3.62
CA ASP A 41 -6.15 -4.67 4.70
C ASP A 41 -5.48 -4.61 6.08
N ARG A 42 -4.44 -5.42 6.31
CA ARG A 42 -3.72 -5.46 7.59
C ARG A 42 -3.12 -4.11 7.99
N LEU A 43 -2.63 -3.35 7.02
CA LEU A 43 -1.99 -2.05 7.27
C LEU A 43 -2.97 -0.89 7.19
N SER A 44 -4.22 -1.13 6.79
CA SER A 44 -5.27 -0.13 6.72
C SER A 44 -5.97 0.03 8.06
N ILE A 45 -6.29 1.27 8.38
CA ILE A 45 -7.19 1.64 9.46
C ILE A 45 -8.44 2.16 8.76
N ALA A 46 -9.43 1.30 8.63
CA ALA A 46 -10.65 1.58 7.89
C ALA A 46 -11.38 2.83 8.44
N PRO A 47 -11.94 3.70 7.57
CA PRO A 47 -12.89 4.71 7.99
C PRO A 47 -14.17 3.98 8.42
N ALA A 48 -14.72 4.36 9.58
CA ALA A 48 -16.05 3.89 9.95
C ALA A 48 -17.10 4.65 9.11
N PRO A 49 -18.07 3.98 8.44
CA PRO A 49 -18.18 2.55 8.17
C PRO A 49 -17.94 2.20 6.68
N GLU A 50 -16.86 1.48 6.38
CA GLU A 50 -16.75 0.70 5.13
C GLU A 50 -17.85 -0.37 5.14
N ARG A 51 -18.72 -0.34 4.12
CA ARG A 51 -19.91 -1.20 4.04
C ARG A 51 -19.69 -2.41 3.13
N ARG A 52 -18.61 -2.40 2.35
CA ARG A 52 -18.22 -3.52 1.49
C ARG A 52 -17.58 -4.61 2.34
N SER A 53 -17.76 -5.86 1.94
CA SER A 53 -16.98 -6.96 2.52
C SER A 53 -15.53 -6.86 2.09
N ASP A 54 -14.61 -7.37 2.91
CA ASP A 54 -13.18 -7.45 2.59
C ASP A 54 -12.95 -8.12 1.23
N ALA A 55 -13.74 -9.16 0.90
CA ALA A 55 -13.70 -9.84 -0.38
C ALA A 55 -14.11 -8.95 -1.57
N ALA A 56 -15.03 -8.00 -1.38
CA ALA A 56 -15.40 -7.03 -2.40
C ALA A 56 -14.30 -5.97 -2.58
N VAL A 57 -13.70 -5.48 -1.50
CA VAL A 57 -12.54 -4.57 -1.54
C VAL A 57 -11.35 -5.23 -2.23
N CYS A 58 -11.02 -6.49 -1.88
CA CYS A 58 -9.95 -7.23 -2.52
C CYS A 58 -10.15 -7.43 -4.03
N ARG A 59 -11.39 -7.71 -4.46
CA ARG A 59 -11.70 -7.87 -5.89
C ARG A 59 -11.55 -6.56 -6.64
N ALA A 60 -12.07 -5.47 -6.09
CA ALA A 60 -11.93 -4.14 -6.66
C ALA A 60 -10.45 -3.73 -6.78
N LEU A 61 -9.67 -3.92 -5.70
CA LEU A 61 -8.24 -3.63 -5.67
C LEU A 61 -7.47 -4.46 -6.70
N ARG A 62 -7.78 -5.75 -6.86
CA ARG A 62 -7.11 -6.58 -7.87
C ARG A 62 -7.46 -6.14 -9.29
N ALA A 63 -8.73 -5.85 -9.56
CA ALA A 63 -9.16 -5.39 -10.87
C ALA A 63 -8.48 -4.07 -11.27
N SER A 64 -8.38 -3.11 -10.34
CA SER A 64 -7.77 -1.81 -10.61
C SER A 64 -6.23 -1.84 -10.71
N THR A 65 -5.59 -2.91 -10.25
CA THR A 65 -4.13 -3.06 -10.23
C THR A 65 -3.61 -4.10 -11.23
N GLU A 66 -4.46 -4.64 -12.11
CA GLU A 66 -4.06 -5.64 -13.10
C GLU A 66 -2.98 -5.09 -14.05
N ASP A 67 -3.21 -3.91 -14.63
CA ASP A 67 -2.23 -3.23 -15.48
C ASP A 67 -0.94 -2.88 -14.73
N ALA A 68 -1.08 -2.43 -13.48
CA ALA A 68 0.06 -2.11 -12.63
C ALA A 68 0.93 -3.34 -12.32
N ARG A 69 0.32 -4.51 -12.15
CA ARG A 69 1.06 -5.77 -11.97
C ARG A 69 1.76 -6.21 -13.25
N ALA A 70 1.11 -6.06 -14.40
CA ALA A 70 1.74 -6.34 -15.69
C ALA A 70 2.93 -5.42 -15.99
N ALA A 71 2.86 -4.16 -15.53
CA ALA A 71 3.89 -3.14 -15.68
C ALA A 71 4.82 -3.01 -14.45
N ALA A 72 4.88 -3.99 -13.55
CA ALA A 72 5.56 -3.83 -12.26
C ALA A 72 7.04 -3.38 -12.37
N ALA A 73 7.74 -3.78 -13.45
CA ALA A 73 9.12 -3.39 -13.70
C ALA A 73 9.32 -1.89 -13.97
N THR A 74 8.28 -1.16 -14.37
CA THR A 74 8.34 0.28 -14.70
C THR A 74 7.73 1.17 -13.63
N ILE A 75 7.23 0.58 -12.54
CA ILE A 75 6.60 1.31 -11.45
C ILE A 75 7.59 1.52 -10.31
N GLY A 76 7.86 2.80 -10.00
CA GLY A 76 8.69 3.20 -8.87
C GLY A 76 7.83 3.67 -7.70
N ILE A 77 8.21 3.30 -6.47
CA ILE A 77 7.60 3.83 -5.24
C ILE A 77 8.72 4.40 -4.39
N GLU A 78 8.65 5.68 -4.06
CA GLU A 78 9.67 6.39 -3.29
C GLU A 78 9.07 7.19 -2.15
N LEU A 79 9.61 7.05 -0.94
CA LEU A 79 9.23 7.89 0.17
C LEU A 79 10.02 9.20 0.14
N ARG A 80 9.33 10.33 0.02
CA ARG A 80 9.92 11.67 0.00
C ARG A 80 10.16 12.22 1.40
N SER A 81 9.17 12.11 2.29
CA SER A 81 9.28 12.63 3.66
C SER A 81 8.35 11.89 4.62
N VAL A 82 8.65 12.00 5.91
CA VAL A 82 7.77 11.57 7.00
C VAL A 82 7.82 12.61 8.11
N ALA A 83 6.67 13.15 8.47
CA ALA A 83 6.51 14.01 9.64
C ALA A 83 5.74 13.22 10.71
N GLN A 84 6.36 12.95 11.85
CA GLN A 84 5.73 12.24 12.97
C GLN A 84 5.45 13.19 14.14
N ARG A 85 4.25 13.10 14.71
CA ARG A 85 3.82 13.82 15.91
C ARG A 85 3.12 12.87 16.87
N GLY A 86 3.87 12.40 17.87
CA GLY A 86 3.34 11.46 18.86
C GLY A 86 2.83 10.16 18.23
N ARG A 87 1.51 9.97 18.25
CA ARG A 87 0.81 8.78 17.72
C ARG A 87 0.33 8.93 16.28
N GLU A 88 0.61 10.06 15.65
CA GLU A 88 0.23 10.35 14.27
C GLU A 88 1.47 10.62 13.42
N ALA A 89 1.37 10.34 12.13
CA ALA A 89 2.39 10.69 11.17
C ALA A 89 1.76 10.96 9.80
N THR A 90 2.44 11.76 8.98
CA THR A 90 2.12 11.93 7.57
C THR A 90 3.35 11.56 6.76
N ALA A 91 3.20 10.61 5.85
CA ALA A 91 4.24 10.21 4.91
C ALA A 91 3.91 10.76 3.52
N VAL A 92 4.90 11.30 2.82
CA VAL A 92 4.74 11.72 1.42
C VAL A 92 5.41 10.67 0.54
N VAL A 93 4.63 10.01 -0.31
CA VAL A 93 5.10 8.94 -1.20
C VAL A 93 4.88 9.36 -2.65
N ALA A 94 5.93 9.26 -3.46
CA ALA A 94 5.87 9.41 -4.90
C ALA A 94 5.70 8.03 -5.56
N ILE A 95 4.75 7.93 -6.47
CA ILE A 95 4.47 6.75 -7.29
C ILE A 95 4.73 7.15 -8.75
N ARG A 96 5.71 6.50 -9.38
CA ARG A 96 6.08 6.74 -10.76
C ARG A 96 5.56 5.63 -11.65
N ARG A 97 4.89 5.98 -12.75
CA ARG A 97 4.35 5.05 -13.75
C ARG A 97 4.79 5.54 -15.13
N GLY A 98 5.88 4.98 -15.65
CA GLY A 98 6.52 5.52 -16.86
C GLY A 98 7.06 6.93 -16.61
N GLU A 99 6.61 7.91 -17.41
CA GLU A 99 7.01 9.32 -17.27
C GLU A 99 6.15 10.10 -16.26
N GLU A 100 5.03 9.54 -15.82
CA GLU A 100 4.13 10.19 -14.87
C GLU A 100 4.57 9.92 -13.42
N GLU A 101 4.56 10.95 -12.59
CA GLU A 101 4.78 10.85 -11.14
C GLU A 101 3.61 11.46 -10.39
N THR A 102 3.01 10.68 -9.49
CA THR A 102 1.96 11.13 -8.57
C THR A 102 2.51 11.15 -7.15
N THR A 103 2.32 12.26 -6.43
CA THR A 103 2.68 12.36 -5.02
C THR A 103 1.43 12.22 -4.16
N VAL A 104 1.50 11.38 -3.12
CA VAL A 104 0.40 11.06 -2.23
C VAL A 104 0.82 11.33 -0.79
N GLU A 105 0.00 12.08 -0.06
CA GLU A 105 0.13 12.20 1.40
C GLU A 105 -0.64 11.07 2.06
N ILE A 106 0.07 10.30 2.89
CA ILE A 106 -0.45 9.11 3.56
C ILE A 106 -0.50 9.41 5.05
N PRO A 107 -1.70 9.65 5.60
CA PRO A 107 -1.88 9.81 7.04
C PRO A 107 -1.75 8.44 7.71
N LEU A 108 -1.00 8.38 8.82
CA LEU A 108 -0.77 7.17 9.61
C LEU A 108 -1.08 7.42 11.08
N ARG A 109 -1.51 6.35 11.75
CA ARG A 109 -1.74 6.34 13.19
C ARG A 109 -1.12 5.11 13.84
N ARG A 110 -0.57 5.29 15.03
CA ARG A 110 0.01 4.21 15.83
C ARG A 110 -1.08 3.27 16.38
N THR A 111 -0.97 1.99 16.05
CA THR A 111 -1.88 0.89 16.42
C THR A 111 -1.11 -0.18 17.20
N GLY A 112 -1.31 -0.21 18.53
CA GLY A 112 -0.49 -1.05 19.41
C GLY A 112 1.00 -0.73 19.26
N ASP A 113 1.78 -1.76 18.89
CA ASP A 113 3.23 -1.66 18.67
C ASP A 113 3.60 -1.25 17.23
N GLY A 114 2.62 -1.10 16.34
CA GLY A 114 2.83 -0.78 14.93
C GLY A 114 2.17 0.54 14.50
N TRP A 115 2.12 0.73 13.19
CA TRP A 115 1.43 1.83 12.54
C TRP A 115 0.45 1.26 11.51
N GLY A 116 -0.61 2.01 11.23
CA GLY A 116 -1.50 1.76 10.10
C GLY A 116 -1.84 3.06 9.38
N VAL A 117 -2.23 2.94 8.12
CA VAL A 117 -2.66 4.04 7.25
C VAL A 117 -4.12 4.36 7.54
N LEU A 118 -4.41 5.64 7.83
CA LEU A 118 -5.78 6.12 7.94
C LEU A 118 -6.37 6.17 6.53
N LEU A 119 -7.27 5.25 6.22
CA LEU A 119 -7.91 5.20 4.91
C LEU A 119 -8.93 6.35 4.78
N THR A 120 -8.76 7.15 3.74
CA THR A 120 -9.75 8.14 3.26
C THR A 120 -10.04 7.87 1.79
N ASP A 121 -11.19 8.34 1.28
CA ASP A 121 -11.54 8.21 -0.14
C ASP A 121 -10.51 8.85 -1.08
N GLU A 122 -9.79 9.86 -0.60
CA GLU A 122 -8.71 10.52 -1.34
C GLU A 122 -7.46 9.63 -1.42
N VAL A 123 -7.00 9.11 -0.28
CA VAL A 123 -5.84 8.21 -0.20
C VAL A 123 -6.10 6.92 -0.99
N CYS A 124 -7.33 6.41 -0.92
CA CYS A 124 -7.84 5.26 -1.66
C CYS A 124 -7.74 5.49 -3.17
N ARG A 125 -8.32 6.59 -3.69
CA ARG A 125 -8.27 6.93 -5.12
C ARG A 125 -6.84 7.21 -5.61
N ALA A 126 -6.02 7.88 -4.82
CA ALA A 126 -4.67 8.27 -5.20
C ALA A 126 -3.72 7.08 -5.44
N VAL A 127 -4.01 5.91 -4.84
CA VAL A 127 -3.25 4.68 -5.04
C VAL A 127 -3.94 3.66 -5.94
N GLY A 128 -5.11 4.02 -6.50
CA GLY A 128 -5.83 3.20 -7.48
C GLY A 128 -6.86 2.25 -6.88
N CYS A 129 -7.33 2.47 -5.65
CA CYS A 129 -8.48 1.73 -5.12
C CYS A 129 -9.79 2.34 -5.65
N ALA A 130 -10.79 1.49 -5.95
CA ALA A 130 -12.12 1.87 -6.41
C ALA A 130 -13.15 1.92 -5.26
#